data_AF-A0A945MCL3-F1
#
_entry.id   AF-A0A945MCL3-F1
#
_cell.length_a   1.000
_cell.length_b   1.000
_cell.length_c   1.000
_cell.angle_alpha   90.00
_cell.angle_beta   90.00
_cell.angle_gamma   90.00
#
_symmetry.space_group_name_H-M   'P 1'
#
loop_
_entity.id
_entity.type
_entity.pdbx_description
1 polymer ?
#
loop_
_entity_poly.entity_id
_entity_poly.type
_entity_poly.pdbx_seq_one_letter_code
_entity_poly.pdbx_strand_id
1 'polypeptide(L)'
;MPHRAVTHSRRYRPAANAKRLFRRIALGFALLAAQSLSGATAATSIDTAASHAAVVDLQTGAVLLDKRASEPMPPASMSKIMTAYMIFERLKEGSLNLDDTLPVSEEAWRKGGSKMFVEVDSRVSVRDLLQGIIVQSGNDACIVVAEGLAGSEARFAEQMTARARELGLRDSRFAN
;
A
#
# COMPACT_ATOMS: atom_id res chain seq x y z
N MET A 1 56.45 37.84 -77.81
CA MET A 1 56.92 37.66 -76.42
C MET A 1 55.79 38.04 -75.45
N PRO A 2 55.11 37.07 -74.81
CA PRO A 2 54.48 37.33 -73.51
C PRO A 2 54.87 36.25 -72.47
N HIS A 3 55.20 36.64 -71.25
CA HIS A 3 55.40 35.72 -70.12
C HIS A 3 54.29 35.88 -69.07
N ARG A 4 53.68 34.73 -68.75
CA ARG A 4 52.58 34.52 -67.80
C ARG A 4 53.03 34.72 -66.34
N ALA A 5 52.11 35.26 -65.53
CA ALA A 5 52.17 35.23 -64.08
C ALA A 5 51.75 33.84 -63.53
N VAL A 6 52.42 33.38 -62.47
CA VAL A 6 52.07 32.17 -61.70
C VAL A 6 51.76 32.57 -60.27
N THR A 7 50.57 32.21 -59.79
CA THR A 7 50.12 32.36 -58.41
C THR A 7 50.32 31.05 -57.64
N HIS A 8 50.96 31.12 -56.47
CA HIS A 8 51.10 29.98 -55.55
C HIS A 8 50.03 30.03 -54.45
N SER A 9 49.17 29.02 -54.39
CA SER A 9 48.27 28.79 -53.24
C SER A 9 48.89 27.75 -52.28
N ARG A 10 49.09 28.14 -51.02
CA ARG A 10 49.65 27.29 -49.97
C ARG A 10 48.51 26.59 -49.23
N ARG A 11 48.32 25.28 -49.44
CA ARG A 11 47.32 24.48 -48.71
C ARG A 11 47.78 24.22 -47.27
N TYR A 12 46.94 24.58 -46.31
CA TYR A 12 47.12 24.31 -44.88
C TYR A 12 46.93 22.82 -44.58
N ARG A 13 47.90 22.18 -43.90
CA ARG A 13 47.81 20.80 -43.39
C ARG A 13 47.69 20.84 -41.86
N PRO A 14 46.57 20.42 -41.24
CA PRO A 14 46.46 20.41 -39.79
C PRO A 14 47.38 19.35 -39.16
N ALA A 15 48.08 19.74 -38.08
CA ALA A 15 49.10 18.94 -37.40
C ALA A 15 48.51 17.66 -36.76
N ALA A 16 49.14 16.52 -37.03
CA ALA A 16 48.76 15.20 -36.53
C ALA A 16 48.67 15.10 -34.98
N ASN A 17 49.25 16.06 -34.27
CA ASN A 17 49.28 16.13 -32.81
C ASN A 17 47.92 16.47 -32.19
N ALA A 18 47.09 17.27 -32.88
CA ALA A 18 45.74 17.60 -32.41
C ALA A 18 44.83 16.36 -32.34
N LYS A 19 44.95 15.44 -33.31
CA LYS A 19 44.19 14.19 -33.35
C LYS A 19 44.59 13.21 -32.24
N ARG A 20 45.86 13.22 -31.82
CA ARG A 20 46.37 12.39 -30.71
C ARG A 20 45.92 12.91 -29.35
N LEU A 21 45.90 14.23 -29.16
CA LEU A 21 45.40 14.87 -27.94
C LEU A 21 43.89 14.65 -27.78
N PHE A 22 43.11 14.81 -28.85
CA PHE A 22 41.67 14.56 -28.84
C PHE A 22 41.32 13.10 -28.50
N ARG A 23 42.08 12.13 -29.03
CA ARG A 23 41.94 10.71 -28.68
C ARG A 23 42.23 10.43 -27.21
N ARG A 24 43.23 11.07 -26.61
CA ARG A 24 43.58 10.88 -25.19
C ARG A 24 42.52 11.47 -24.25
N ILE A 25 41.97 12.64 -24.59
CA ILE A 25 40.88 13.26 -23.83
C ILE A 25 39.60 12.40 -23.92
N ALA A 26 39.25 11.92 -25.13
CA ALA A 26 38.12 11.03 -25.32
C ALA A 26 38.27 9.70 -24.56
N LEU A 27 39.48 9.13 -24.52
CA LEU A 27 39.75 7.91 -23.76
C LEU A 27 39.66 8.13 -22.25
N GLY A 28 40.13 9.29 -21.75
CA GLY A 28 39.99 9.68 -20.35
C GLY A 28 38.54 9.89 -19.93
N PHE A 29 37.72 10.51 -20.78
CA PHE A 29 36.28 10.68 -20.56
C PHE A 29 35.54 9.34 -20.56
N ALA A 30 35.92 8.41 -21.45
CA ALA A 30 35.35 7.06 -21.49
C ALA A 30 35.70 6.25 -20.23
N LEU A 31 36.92 6.39 -19.69
CA LEU A 31 37.33 5.73 -18.45
C LEU A 31 36.61 6.31 -17.22
N LEU A 32 36.35 7.62 -17.20
CA LEU A 32 35.61 8.27 -16.12
C LEU A 32 34.12 7.89 -16.14
N ALA A 33 33.51 7.80 -17.33
CA ALA A 33 32.12 7.37 -17.49
C ALA A 33 31.91 5.88 -17.13
N ALA A 34 32.91 5.03 -17.35
CA ALA A 34 32.84 3.61 -17.00
C ALA A 34 32.85 3.37 -15.47
N GLN A 35 33.45 4.27 -14.68
CA GLN A 35 33.49 4.16 -13.21
C GLN A 35 32.20 4.61 -12.52
N SER A 36 31.31 5.32 -13.24
CA SER A 36 30.01 5.78 -12.72
C SER A 36 28.93 4.69 -12.70
N LEU A 37 29.17 3.52 -13.30
CA LEU A 37 28.16 2.45 -13.42
C LEU A 37 28.21 1.38 -12.32
N SER A 38 29.20 1.41 -11.42
CA SER A 38 29.37 0.36 -10.40
C SER A 38 28.61 0.59 -9.08
N GLY A 39 27.62 1.47 -9.07
CA GLY A 39 26.80 1.80 -7.89
C GLY A 39 25.37 1.28 -7.88
N ALA A 40 24.95 0.47 -8.88
CA ALA A 40 23.64 -0.15 -8.84
C ALA A 40 23.64 -1.32 -7.86
N THR A 41 23.37 -1.04 -6.58
CA THR A 41 22.93 -2.07 -5.65
C THR A 41 21.72 -2.75 -6.29
N ALA A 42 21.87 -4.02 -6.67
CA ALA A 42 20.75 -4.83 -7.12
C ALA A 42 19.68 -4.74 -6.04
N ALA A 43 18.56 -4.07 -6.34
CA ALA A 43 17.41 -4.07 -5.46
C ALA A 43 17.07 -5.54 -5.21
N THR A 44 17.15 -5.97 -3.96
CA THR A 44 16.78 -7.33 -3.59
C THR A 44 15.29 -7.46 -3.89
N SER A 45 14.95 -8.15 -4.98
CA SER A 45 13.56 -8.40 -5.32
C SER A 45 12.96 -9.28 -4.21
N ILE A 46 11.98 -8.75 -3.49
CA ILE A 46 11.22 -9.53 -2.50
C ILE A 46 10.43 -10.57 -3.30
N ASP A 47 10.84 -11.83 -3.21
CA ASP A 47 10.13 -12.94 -3.82
C ASP A 47 9.20 -13.63 -2.80
N THR A 48 8.03 -14.07 -3.26
CA THR A 48 7.04 -14.73 -2.41
C THR A 48 6.13 -15.65 -3.24
N ALA A 49 5.76 -16.78 -2.65
CA ALA A 49 4.80 -17.71 -3.22
C ALA A 49 3.34 -17.18 -3.17
N ALA A 50 3.07 -16.09 -2.43
CA ALA A 50 1.74 -15.51 -2.32
C ALA A 50 1.21 -15.07 -3.69
N SER A 51 -0.10 -15.25 -3.93
CA SER A 51 -0.75 -14.80 -5.17
C SER A 51 -0.86 -13.28 -5.25
N HIS A 52 -1.06 -12.63 -4.09
CA HIS A 52 -1.16 -11.18 -3.92
C HIS A 52 -0.24 -10.76 -2.77
N ALA A 53 0.46 -9.64 -2.92
CA ALA A 53 1.27 -9.05 -1.86
C ALA A 53 1.50 -7.56 -2.11
N ALA A 54 1.53 -6.79 -1.04
CA ALA A 54 1.97 -5.40 -1.04
C ALA A 54 2.89 -5.18 0.16
N VAL A 55 4.02 -4.50 -0.05
CA VAL A 55 4.90 -4.05 1.03
C VAL A 55 5.12 -2.56 0.82
N VAL A 56 4.81 -1.77 1.84
CA VAL A 56 4.89 -0.31 1.79
C VAL A 56 5.67 0.17 3.01
N ASP A 57 6.65 1.03 2.78
CA ASP A 57 7.31 1.76 3.84
C ASP A 57 6.39 2.91 4.31
N LEU A 58 6.02 2.89 5.59
CA LEU A 58 5.04 3.83 6.12
C LEU A 58 5.60 5.27 6.26
N GLN A 59 6.91 5.43 6.46
CA GLN A 59 7.52 6.75 6.67
C GLN A 59 7.64 7.54 5.37
N THR A 60 8.01 6.86 4.29
CA THR A 60 8.27 7.45 2.98
C THR A 60 7.13 7.26 1.99
N GLY A 61 6.23 6.30 2.24
CA GLY A 61 5.22 5.85 1.29
C GLY A 61 5.78 5.02 0.13
N ALA A 62 7.06 4.61 0.19
CA ALA A 62 7.67 3.83 -0.87
C ALA A 62 7.05 2.43 -0.95
N VAL A 63 6.61 2.05 -2.14
CA VAL A 63 6.15 0.69 -2.43
C VAL A 63 7.37 -0.18 -2.70
N LEU A 64 7.64 -1.12 -1.78
CA LEU A 64 8.78 -2.05 -1.83
C LEU A 64 8.43 -3.35 -2.58
N LEU A 65 7.15 -3.72 -2.59
CA LEU A 65 6.61 -4.82 -3.36
C LEU A 65 5.17 -4.47 -3.79
N ASP A 66 4.89 -4.62 -5.07
CA ASP A 66 3.53 -4.63 -5.62
C ASP A 66 3.37 -5.91 -6.45
N LYS A 67 2.63 -6.87 -5.90
CA LYS A 67 2.26 -8.11 -6.58
C LYS A 67 0.74 -8.20 -6.58
N ARG A 68 0.13 -7.77 -7.69
CA ARG A 68 -1.33 -7.75 -7.87
C ARG A 68 -2.04 -6.99 -6.74
N ALA A 69 -1.42 -5.96 -6.17
CA ALA A 69 -1.94 -5.31 -4.96
C ALA A 69 -3.31 -4.64 -5.16
N SER A 70 -3.63 -4.26 -6.40
CA SER A 70 -4.91 -3.65 -6.77
C SER A 70 -5.92 -4.62 -7.38
N GLU A 71 -5.59 -5.91 -7.52
CA GLU A 71 -6.55 -6.91 -8.00
C GLU A 71 -7.56 -7.26 -6.89
N PRO A 72 -8.88 -7.21 -7.16
CA PRO A 72 -9.88 -7.56 -6.16
C PRO A 72 -9.77 -9.03 -5.74
N MET A 73 -9.78 -9.27 -4.42
CA MET A 73 -9.83 -10.61 -3.85
C MET A 73 -10.74 -10.67 -2.61
N PRO A 74 -11.30 -11.85 -2.26
CA PRO A 74 -12.04 -12.00 -1.01
C PRO A 74 -11.15 -11.69 0.20
N PRO A 75 -11.50 -10.74 1.06
CA PRO A 75 -10.64 -10.35 2.19
C PRO A 75 -10.67 -11.36 3.34
N ALA A 76 -11.65 -12.27 3.35
CA ALA A 76 -11.97 -13.12 4.51
C ALA A 76 -12.02 -12.26 5.79
N SER A 77 -11.39 -12.70 6.89
CA SER A 77 -11.41 -11.97 8.16
C SER A 77 -10.70 -10.61 8.14
N MET A 78 -9.97 -10.25 7.07
CA MET A 78 -9.38 -8.90 6.97
C MET A 78 -10.45 -7.81 6.89
N SER A 79 -11.69 -8.13 6.52
CA SER A 79 -12.81 -7.16 6.54
C SER A 79 -13.03 -6.55 7.94
N LYS A 80 -12.73 -7.31 9.01
CA LYS A 80 -12.88 -6.87 10.40
C LYS A 80 -11.99 -5.69 10.77
N ILE A 81 -10.94 -5.40 9.99
CA ILE A 81 -10.13 -4.20 10.17
C ILE A 81 -10.99 -2.94 9.98
N MET A 82 -11.91 -2.94 9.01
CA MET A 82 -12.86 -1.82 8.83
C MET A 82 -13.85 -1.73 9.99
N THR A 83 -14.34 -2.87 10.52
CA THR A 83 -15.19 -2.90 11.71
C THR A 83 -14.49 -2.25 12.90
N ALA A 84 -13.25 -2.67 13.21
CA ALA A 84 -12.45 -2.09 14.29
C ALA A 84 -12.14 -0.61 14.04
N TYR A 85 -11.80 -0.25 12.81
CA TYR A 85 -11.53 1.13 12.41
C TYR A 85 -12.72 2.05 12.72
N MET A 86 -13.93 1.67 12.32
CA MET A 86 -15.15 2.45 12.58
C MET A 86 -15.52 2.55 14.06
N ILE A 87 -15.13 1.57 14.90
CA ILE A 87 -15.24 1.68 16.36
C ILE A 87 -14.23 2.71 16.88
N PHE A 88 -12.96 2.64 16.44
CA PHE A 88 -11.93 3.60 16.85
C PHE A 88 -12.25 5.03 16.43
N GLU A 89 -12.89 5.25 15.29
CA GLU A 89 -13.38 6.57 14.89
C GLU A 89 -14.40 7.13 15.89
N ARG A 90 -15.40 6.33 16.27
CA ARG A 90 -16.41 6.73 17.25
C ARG A 90 -15.82 6.98 18.63
N LEU A 91 -14.86 6.16 19.06
CA LEU A 91 -14.10 6.37 20.30
C LEU A 91 -13.33 7.69 20.26
N LYS A 92 -12.67 7.99 19.13
CA LYS A 92 -11.90 9.23 18.94
C LYS A 92 -12.79 10.47 18.93
N GLU A 93 -13.99 10.37 18.36
CA GLU A 93 -14.98 11.45 18.28
C GLU A 93 -15.78 11.61 19.58
N GLY A 94 -15.68 10.66 20.50
CA GLY A 94 -16.41 10.66 21.78
C GLY A 94 -17.89 10.27 21.67
N SER A 95 -18.32 9.72 20.53
CA SER A 95 -19.69 9.21 20.35
C SER A 95 -19.89 7.79 20.89
N LEU A 96 -18.80 7.14 21.31
CA LEU A 96 -18.76 5.84 21.96
C LEU A 96 -17.65 5.84 23.01
N ASN A 97 -17.85 5.13 24.11
CA ASN A 97 -16.84 4.88 25.14
C ASN A 97 -16.52 3.39 25.26
N LEU A 98 -15.32 3.07 25.74
CA LEU A 98 -14.89 1.68 25.95
C LEU A 98 -15.76 0.92 26.95
N ASP A 99 -16.34 1.63 27.92
CA ASP A 99 -17.15 1.05 28.98
C ASP A 99 -18.66 1.04 28.62
N ASP A 100 -19.04 1.62 27.48
CA ASP A 100 -20.38 1.44 26.94
C ASP A 100 -20.61 -0.03 26.65
N THR A 101 -21.84 -0.50 26.86
CA THR A 101 -22.20 -1.89 26.60
C THR A 101 -23.19 -1.99 25.46
N LEU A 102 -23.05 -3.01 24.63
CA LEU A 102 -23.96 -3.30 23.52
C LEU A 102 -24.74 -4.60 23.81
N PRO A 103 -26.05 -4.67 23.47
CA PRO A 103 -26.86 -5.85 23.69
C PRO A 103 -26.46 -6.98 22.74
N VAL A 104 -26.49 -8.22 23.22
CA VAL A 104 -26.21 -9.40 22.39
C VAL A 104 -27.51 -9.99 21.87
N SER A 105 -27.66 -10.05 20.55
CA SER A 105 -28.79 -10.70 19.90
C SER A 105 -28.62 -12.21 19.79
N GLU A 106 -29.73 -12.91 19.52
CA GLU A 106 -29.70 -14.33 19.18
C GLU A 106 -28.92 -14.59 17.88
N GLU A 107 -28.94 -13.64 16.94
CA GLU A 107 -28.17 -13.73 15.69
C GLU A 107 -26.66 -13.73 15.95
N ALA A 108 -26.18 -12.80 16.78
CA ALA A 108 -24.79 -12.75 17.21
C ALA A 108 -24.34 -14.05 17.89
N TRP A 109 -25.14 -14.55 18.83
CA TRP A 109 -24.87 -15.80 19.55
C TRP A 109 -24.79 -17.01 18.60
N ARG A 110 -25.70 -17.11 17.62
CA ARG A 110 -25.73 -18.21 16.64
C ARG A 110 -24.60 -18.13 15.60
N LYS A 111 -24.04 -16.95 15.32
CA LYS A 111 -23.06 -16.73 14.25
C LYS A 111 -21.88 -17.70 14.34
N GLY A 112 -21.66 -18.53 13.32
CA GLY A 112 -20.58 -19.52 13.27
C GLY A 112 -19.19 -18.92 12.97
N GLY A 113 -18.17 -19.79 12.88
CA GLY A 113 -16.77 -19.40 12.65
C GLY A 113 -16.04 -19.07 13.96
N SER A 114 -15.05 -18.18 13.89
CA SER A 114 -14.31 -17.73 15.08
C SER A 114 -15.23 -16.89 15.97
N LYS A 115 -15.12 -17.06 17.29
CA LYS A 115 -16.05 -16.48 18.27
C LYS A 115 -15.31 -15.98 19.51
N MET A 116 -15.90 -15.01 20.20
CA MET A 116 -15.59 -14.67 21.59
C MET A 116 -16.54 -15.30 22.61
N PHE A 117 -17.56 -16.03 22.13
CA PHE A 117 -18.55 -16.76 22.91
C PHE A 117 -19.46 -15.84 23.74
N VAL A 118 -19.99 -14.79 23.09
CA VAL A 118 -21.01 -13.92 23.71
C VAL A 118 -22.25 -14.71 24.14
N GLU A 119 -22.91 -14.30 25.22
CA GLU A 119 -24.14 -14.92 25.71
C GLU A 119 -25.37 -14.14 25.21
N VAL A 120 -26.40 -14.85 24.73
CA VAL A 120 -27.66 -14.22 24.30
C VAL A 120 -28.34 -13.48 25.47
N ASP A 121 -29.02 -12.38 25.18
CA ASP A 121 -29.70 -11.51 26.16
C ASP A 121 -28.77 -10.85 27.20
N SER A 122 -27.46 -10.98 27.02
CA SER A 122 -26.45 -10.27 27.81
C SER A 122 -26.08 -8.92 27.18
N ARG A 123 -25.16 -8.20 27.84
CA ARG A 123 -24.53 -7.00 27.28
C ARG A 123 -23.02 -7.13 27.45
N VAL A 124 -22.27 -6.72 26.43
CA VAL A 124 -20.80 -6.81 26.41
C VAL A 124 -20.23 -5.40 26.21
N SER A 125 -19.14 -5.09 26.93
CA SER A 125 -18.49 -3.78 26.81
C SER A 125 -17.84 -3.61 25.43
N VAL A 126 -17.76 -2.37 24.93
CA VAL A 126 -17.05 -2.05 23.68
C VAL A 126 -15.58 -2.49 23.75
N ARG A 127 -14.96 -2.38 24.93
CA ARG A 127 -13.61 -2.89 25.21
C ARG A 127 -13.49 -4.39 24.92
N ASP A 128 -14.38 -5.20 25.48
CA ASP A 128 -14.33 -6.65 25.34
C ASP A 128 -14.69 -7.07 23.91
N LEU A 129 -15.63 -6.36 23.27
CA LEU A 129 -15.97 -6.58 21.86
C LEU A 129 -14.76 -6.31 20.95
N LEU A 130 -14.04 -5.19 21.17
CA LEU A 130 -12.81 -4.91 20.43
C LEU A 130 -11.76 -6.00 20.64
N GLN A 131 -11.59 -6.49 21.88
CA GLN A 131 -10.67 -7.59 22.16
C GLN A 131 -11.10 -8.89 21.45
N GLY A 132 -12.39 -9.22 21.45
CA GLY A 132 -12.94 -10.36 20.72
C GLY A 132 -12.71 -10.26 19.20
N ILE A 133 -12.90 -9.09 18.61
CA ILE A 133 -12.67 -8.85 17.18
C ILE A 133 -11.17 -8.95 16.85
N ILE A 134 -10.32 -8.24 17.59
CA ILE A 134 -8.91 -8.07 17.23
C ILE A 134 -8.09 -9.33 17.57
N VAL A 135 -8.34 -9.94 18.73
CA VAL A 135 -7.53 -11.08 19.21
C VAL A 135 -8.09 -12.41 18.72
N GLN A 136 -9.41 -12.59 18.76
CA GLN A 136 -10.06 -13.86 18.42
C GLN A 136 -10.67 -13.88 17.02
N SER A 137 -10.69 -12.74 16.31
CA SER A 137 -11.42 -12.61 15.04
C SER A 137 -12.89 -12.99 15.19
N GLY A 138 -13.48 -12.71 16.35
CA GLY A 138 -14.85 -13.10 16.72
C GLY A 138 -15.89 -12.53 15.75
N ASN A 139 -16.60 -13.40 15.05
CA ASN A 139 -17.70 -13.03 14.17
C ASN A 139 -18.91 -12.57 14.97
N ASP A 140 -19.18 -13.26 16.09
CA ASP A 140 -20.23 -12.91 17.05
C ASP A 140 -20.06 -11.48 17.58
N ALA A 141 -18.83 -11.10 17.97
CA ALA A 141 -18.48 -9.75 18.38
C ALA A 141 -18.77 -8.70 17.28
N CYS A 142 -18.47 -9.04 16.01
CA CYS A 142 -18.75 -8.15 14.88
C CYS A 142 -20.26 -7.92 14.71
N ILE A 143 -21.10 -8.95 14.87
CA ILE A 143 -22.55 -8.80 14.80
C ILE A 143 -23.08 -7.91 15.91
N VAL A 144 -22.62 -8.12 17.16
CA VAL A 144 -23.02 -7.25 18.29
C VAL A 144 -22.70 -5.79 18.00
N VAL A 145 -21.50 -5.51 17.47
CA VAL A 145 -21.10 -4.14 17.10
C VAL A 145 -21.98 -3.60 15.97
N ALA A 146 -22.19 -4.39 14.92
CA ALA A 146 -22.93 -3.95 13.75
C ALA A 146 -24.39 -3.60 14.10
N GLU A 147 -25.06 -4.45 14.87
CA GLU A 147 -26.41 -4.23 15.37
C GLU A 147 -26.44 -3.06 16.36
N GLY A 148 -25.51 -3.01 17.31
CA GLY A 148 -25.47 -1.96 18.32
C GLY A 148 -25.21 -0.56 17.77
N LEU A 149 -24.42 -0.44 16.70
CA LEU A 149 -24.02 0.85 16.14
C LEU A 149 -24.81 1.28 14.90
N ALA A 150 -25.40 0.34 14.16
CA ALA A 150 -26.14 0.63 12.93
C ALA A 150 -27.54 0.03 12.88
N GLY A 151 -27.94 -0.76 13.87
CA GLY A 151 -29.24 -1.44 13.92
C GLY A 151 -29.29 -2.80 13.22
N SER A 152 -28.37 -3.08 12.29
CA SER A 152 -28.26 -4.40 11.63
C SER A 152 -26.88 -4.60 10.97
N GLU A 153 -26.48 -5.87 10.75
CA GLU A 153 -25.28 -6.26 9.98
C GLU A 153 -25.29 -5.61 8.59
N ALA A 154 -26.42 -5.69 7.87
CA ALA A 154 -26.55 -5.15 6.52
C ALA A 154 -26.33 -3.62 6.48
N ARG A 155 -26.95 -2.87 7.40
CA ARG A 155 -26.77 -1.41 7.44
C ARG A 155 -25.36 -1.03 7.87
N PHE A 156 -24.72 -1.81 8.73
CA PHE A 156 -23.32 -1.60 9.07
C PHE A 156 -22.41 -1.82 7.86
N ALA A 157 -22.63 -2.88 7.07
CA ALA A 157 -21.87 -3.15 5.84
C ALA A 157 -22.01 -2.03 4.78
N GLU A 158 -23.20 -1.43 4.66
CA GLU A 158 -23.41 -0.22 3.84
C GLU A 158 -22.56 0.94 4.34
N GLN A 159 -22.53 1.20 5.65
CA GLN A 159 -21.68 2.23 6.24
C GLN A 159 -20.19 1.94 6.06
N MET A 160 -19.75 0.68 6.21
CA MET A 160 -18.37 0.26 5.94
C MET A 160 -17.97 0.56 4.50
N THR A 161 -18.86 0.27 3.54
CA THR A 161 -18.61 0.56 2.12
C THR A 161 -18.55 2.07 1.86
N ALA A 162 -19.46 2.85 2.44
CA ALA A 162 -19.42 4.31 2.36
C ALA A 162 -18.10 4.86 2.93
N ARG A 163 -17.70 4.40 4.13
CA ARG A 163 -16.46 4.84 4.78
C ARG A 163 -15.23 4.45 3.97
N ALA A 164 -15.21 3.26 3.38
CA ALA A 164 -14.13 2.84 2.49
C ALA A 164 -13.94 3.80 1.31
N ARG A 165 -15.03 4.29 0.72
CA ARG A 165 -14.97 5.29 -0.37
C ARG A 165 -14.39 6.62 0.11
N GLU A 166 -14.77 7.07 1.30
CA GLU A 166 -14.24 8.29 1.92
C GLU A 166 -12.74 8.19 2.22
N LEU A 167 -12.26 6.99 2.57
CA LEU A 167 -10.84 6.69 2.77
C LEU A 167 -10.05 6.50 1.47
N GLY A 168 -10.71 6.55 0.31
CA GLY A 168 -10.08 6.33 -1.00
C GLY A 168 -9.94 4.86 -1.42
N LEU A 169 -10.49 3.91 -0.66
CA LEU A 169 -10.51 2.47 -0.96
C LEU A 169 -11.57 2.16 -2.01
N ARG A 170 -11.35 2.58 -3.27
CA ARG A 170 -12.35 2.52 -4.36
C ARG A 170 -12.70 1.11 -4.83
N ASP A 171 -11.81 0.15 -4.60
CA ASP A 171 -11.99 -1.25 -5.04
C ASP A 171 -12.53 -2.17 -3.93
N SER A 172 -12.77 -1.64 -2.73
CA SER A 172 -13.31 -2.42 -1.61
C SER A 172 -14.83 -2.33 -1.54
N ARG A 173 -15.52 -3.43 -1.26
CA ARG A 173 -16.95 -3.45 -0.94
C ARG A 173 -17.19 -4.42 0.21
N PHE A 174 -17.97 -3.99 1.18
CA PHE A 174 -18.34 -4.78 2.35
C PHE A 174 -19.79 -5.27 2.20
N ALA A 175 -20.02 -6.51 2.57
CA ALA A 175 -21.32 -7.19 2.44
C ALA A 175 -21.85 -7.73 3.78
N ASN A 176 -21.02 -7.63 4.83
CA ASN A 176 -21.28 -7.92 6.24
C ASN A 176 -20.35 -7.04 7.10
#